data_AF-A0A1H3QEN4-F1
#
_entry.id   AF-A0A1H3QEN4-F1
#
_cell.length_a   1.000
_cell.length_b   1.000
_cell.length_c   1.000
_cell.angle_alpha   90.00
_cell.angle_beta   90.00
_cell.angle_gamma   90.00
#
_symmetry.space_group_name_H-M   'P 1'
#
loop_
_entity.id
_entity.type
_entity.pdbx_description
1 polymer ?
#
loop_
_entity_poly.entity_id
_entity_poly.type
_entity_poly.pdbx_seq_one_letter_code
_entity_poly.pdbx_strand_id
1 'polypeptide(L)'
;MWIAGVWSMTTAVAAQPVRRRIGDLDSLRGFALCGILFVNIPDIVHMGWGPAIGVADPVRSALNMFVQQRFHPIFAFLFGVGFALFLDRATGRAARPRVLLLRRLLALLVIGVGHQFLLPGEPLLIYAIVGLIVLLPTSVLPRWVALWGGVGLLAVGLFGLNGGVGLVPGLFLLGAAAVRYGVIDTLDRRAGQLAITFGLAVVLAGLGLWLQVNSKGSSSFFTIWAAAGLLGGLAYASGFLLLCRTRAGGALSAAFAPLGRMALTNFITATLLTLAVAPLIGLERDSIRYDLMLLLAVGILAVQWGFSRWWLSRFAYGPLEWAWRCVTWWNRVPLRGRAV
;
A
#
# COMPACT_ATOMS: atom_id res chain seq x y z
N MET A 1 -64.32 -9.43 -15.02
CA MET A 1 -63.62 -8.82 -16.18
C MET A 1 -63.07 -7.48 -15.70
N TRP A 2 -61.75 -7.24 -15.86
CA TRP A 2 -60.89 -6.16 -15.32
C TRP A 2 -60.14 -6.38 -13.97
N ILE A 3 -58.79 -6.38 -14.08
CA ILE A 3 -57.69 -5.88 -13.20
C ILE A 3 -56.96 -6.78 -12.18
N ALA A 4 -55.62 -6.72 -12.31
CA ALA A 4 -54.51 -6.83 -11.35
C ALA A 4 -53.89 -8.20 -10.99
N GLY A 5 -52.57 -8.28 -11.22
CA GLY A 5 -51.71 -9.36 -10.74
C GLY A 5 -50.24 -9.18 -11.10
N VAL A 6 -49.66 -8.00 -10.88
CA VAL A 6 -48.20 -7.78 -10.91
C VAL A 6 -47.58 -8.57 -9.76
N TRP A 7 -46.77 -9.60 -10.04
CA TRP A 7 -45.92 -10.22 -9.01
C TRP A 7 -44.53 -10.65 -9.52
N SER A 8 -43.55 -10.18 -8.75
CA SER A 8 -42.17 -10.65 -8.61
C SER A 8 -41.12 -10.22 -9.64
N MET A 9 -40.79 -8.93 -9.59
CA MET A 9 -39.37 -8.56 -9.59
C MET A 9 -38.74 -9.17 -8.33
N THR A 10 -38.08 -10.32 -8.47
CA THR A 10 -37.11 -10.79 -7.47
C THR A 10 -35.97 -9.78 -7.42
N THR A 11 -36.07 -8.88 -6.45
CA THR A 11 -35.00 -8.00 -5.99
C THR A 11 -33.83 -8.85 -5.51
N ALA A 12 -32.83 -9.04 -6.36
CA ALA A 12 -31.50 -9.45 -5.96
C ALA A 12 -30.85 -8.29 -5.17
N VAL A 13 -31.23 -8.13 -3.90
CA VAL A 13 -30.69 -7.09 -3.01
C VAL A 13 -29.84 -7.75 -1.92
N ALA A 14 -28.64 -7.17 -1.73
CA ALA A 14 -27.76 -7.28 -0.57
C ALA A 14 -26.75 -8.45 -0.49
N ALA A 15 -25.81 -8.51 -1.43
CA ALA A 15 -24.44 -9.04 -1.19
C ALA A 15 -23.33 -8.00 -1.49
N GLN A 16 -23.68 -6.71 -1.50
CA GLN A 16 -22.88 -5.63 -2.09
C GLN A 16 -21.84 -4.97 -1.15
N PRO A 17 -22.03 -4.79 0.17
CA PRO A 17 -21.15 -3.89 0.93
C PRO A 17 -19.80 -4.51 1.30
N VAL A 18 -19.69 -5.83 1.47
CA VAL A 18 -18.41 -6.50 1.81
C VAL A 18 -17.49 -6.61 0.60
N ARG A 19 -18.04 -6.93 -0.58
CA ARG A 19 -17.27 -7.04 -1.84
C ARG A 19 -16.70 -5.68 -2.28
N ARG A 20 -17.48 -4.60 -2.11
CA ARG A 20 -17.03 -3.24 -2.41
C ARG A 20 -15.87 -2.81 -1.52
N ARG A 21 -15.94 -3.07 -0.21
CA ARG A 21 -14.88 -2.75 0.76
C ARG A 21 -13.54 -3.40 0.43
N ILE A 22 -13.56 -4.70 0.14
CA ILE A 22 -12.34 -5.43 -0.25
C ILE A 22 -11.81 -4.91 -1.58
N GLY A 23 -12.70 -4.59 -2.53
CA GLY A 23 -12.34 -3.99 -3.81
C GLY A 23 -11.67 -2.62 -3.70
N ASP A 24 -12.19 -1.73 -2.84
CA ASP A 24 -11.62 -0.39 -2.59
C ASP A 24 -10.20 -0.51 -2.00
N LEU A 25 -10.00 -1.40 -1.02
CA LEU A 25 -8.69 -1.62 -0.41
C LEU A 25 -7.68 -2.25 -1.37
N ASP A 26 -8.10 -3.20 -2.20
CA ASP A 26 -7.24 -3.79 -3.22
C ASP A 26 -6.89 -2.75 -4.30
N SER A 27 -7.84 -1.90 -4.69
CA SER A 27 -7.58 -0.80 -5.64
C SER A 27 -6.62 0.23 -5.06
N LEU A 28 -6.80 0.61 -3.80
CA LEU A 28 -5.92 1.55 -3.11
C LEU A 28 -4.52 0.96 -2.93
N ARG A 29 -4.39 -0.34 -2.65
CA ARG A 29 -3.09 -1.03 -2.62
C ARG A 29 -2.41 -1.01 -3.98
N GLY A 30 -3.16 -1.25 -5.06
CA GLY A 30 -2.66 -1.18 -6.43
C GLY A 30 -2.18 0.23 -6.80
N PHE A 31 -2.96 1.25 -6.45
CA PHE A 31 -2.56 2.65 -6.61
C PHE A 31 -1.28 2.98 -5.84
N ALA A 32 -1.17 2.55 -4.58
CA ALA A 32 0.03 2.75 -3.78
C ALA A 32 1.26 2.02 -4.37
N LEU A 33 1.06 0.83 -4.91
CA LEU A 33 2.12 0.05 -5.56
C LEU A 33 2.67 0.76 -6.81
N CYS A 34 1.79 1.35 -7.64
CA CYS A 34 2.22 2.15 -8.78
C CYS A 34 3.13 3.31 -8.34
N GLY A 35 2.73 4.03 -7.30
CA GLY A 35 3.52 5.14 -6.76
C GLY A 35 4.87 4.71 -6.17
N ILE A 36 4.90 3.57 -5.46
CA ILE A 36 6.14 3.01 -4.89
C ILE A 36 7.15 2.66 -5.99
N LEU A 37 6.72 2.20 -7.16
CA LEU A 37 7.64 1.87 -8.25
C LEU A 37 8.51 3.06 -8.68
N PHE A 38 7.90 4.25 -8.77
CA PHE A 38 8.63 5.47 -9.13
C PHE A 38 9.63 5.92 -8.05
N VAL A 39 9.50 5.43 -6.81
CA VAL A 39 10.50 5.66 -5.76
C VAL A 39 11.57 4.58 -5.80
N ASN A 40 11.17 3.34 -6.01
CA ASN A 40 12.06 2.19 -5.93
C ASN A 40 13.03 2.10 -7.11
N ILE A 41 12.64 2.46 -8.33
CA ILE A 41 13.56 2.33 -9.49
C ILE A 41 14.85 3.14 -9.26
N PRO A 42 14.80 4.44 -8.91
CA PRO A 42 15.99 5.22 -8.58
C PRO A 42 16.83 4.58 -7.48
N ASP A 43 16.20 4.02 -6.44
CA ASP A 43 16.92 3.36 -5.35
C ASP A 43 17.61 2.06 -5.82
N ILE A 44 16.93 1.27 -6.67
CA ILE A 44 17.44 0.02 -7.27
C ILE A 44 18.65 0.28 -8.15
N VAL A 45 18.59 1.31 -9.00
CA VAL A 45 19.68 1.63 -9.94
C VAL A 45 20.70 2.61 -9.35
N HIS A 46 20.58 2.95 -8.06
CA HIS A 46 21.45 3.89 -7.35
C HIS A 46 21.55 5.26 -8.05
N MET A 47 20.41 5.80 -8.47
CA MET A 47 20.30 7.19 -8.93
C MET A 47 20.25 8.14 -7.73
N GLY A 48 21.02 9.22 -7.78
CA GLY A 48 21.10 10.18 -6.68
C GLY A 48 19.85 11.07 -6.57
N TRP A 49 19.12 11.00 -5.46
CA TRP A 49 18.04 11.96 -5.13
C TRP A 49 18.55 13.37 -4.75
N GLY A 50 19.87 13.56 -4.66
CA GLY A 50 20.51 14.83 -4.32
C GLY A 50 20.49 15.84 -5.47
N PRO A 51 20.83 17.12 -5.19
CA PRO A 51 21.02 18.10 -6.25
C PRO A 51 22.20 17.67 -7.12
N ALA A 52 21.93 17.23 -8.35
CA ALA A 52 22.97 17.19 -9.37
C ALA A 52 23.51 18.61 -9.51
N ILE A 53 24.81 18.82 -9.29
CA ILE A 53 25.45 20.12 -9.41
C ILE A 53 25.19 20.59 -10.85
N GLY A 54 24.39 21.65 -11.00
CA GLY A 54 24.24 22.38 -12.27
C GLY A 54 23.08 22.00 -13.20
N VAL A 55 22.25 20.98 -12.93
CA VAL A 55 21.09 20.68 -13.80
C VAL A 55 19.81 20.49 -12.99
N ALA A 56 18.90 21.46 -13.14
CA ALA A 56 17.54 21.37 -12.64
C ALA A 56 16.74 20.40 -13.53
N ASP A 57 16.62 19.14 -13.10
CA ASP A 57 15.71 18.18 -13.73
C ASP A 57 14.28 18.39 -13.19
N PRO A 58 13.31 18.78 -14.05
CA PRO A 58 11.93 19.02 -13.64
C PRO A 58 11.21 17.72 -13.25
N VAL A 59 11.54 16.58 -13.86
CA VAL A 59 10.97 15.26 -13.55
C VAL A 59 11.40 14.83 -12.15
N ARG A 60 12.70 14.90 -11.84
CA ARG A 60 13.22 14.61 -10.49
C ARG A 60 12.57 15.50 -9.43
N SER A 61 12.45 16.80 -9.73
CA SER A 61 11.87 17.76 -8.80
C SER A 61 10.39 17.45 -8.51
N ALA A 62 9.61 17.12 -9.55
CA ALA A 62 8.24 16.67 -9.41
C ALA A 62 8.13 15.37 -8.60
N LEU A 63 9.00 14.38 -8.84
CA LEU A 63 9.04 13.13 -8.09
C LEU A 63 9.34 13.37 -6.59
N ASN A 64 10.30 14.24 -6.27
CA ASN A 64 10.63 14.59 -4.88
C ASN A 64 9.51 15.41 -4.20
N MET A 65 8.71 16.16 -4.95
CA MET A 65 7.60 16.96 -4.40
C MET A 65 6.29 16.19 -4.26
N PHE A 66 6.00 15.24 -5.15
CA PHE A 66 4.69 14.60 -5.20
C PHE A 66 4.73 13.08 -4.96
N VAL A 67 5.87 12.41 -5.15
CA VAL A 67 5.91 10.94 -5.14
C VAL A 67 6.69 10.40 -3.94
N GLN A 68 7.91 10.88 -3.75
CA GLN A 68 8.83 10.38 -2.74
C GLN A 68 8.23 10.48 -1.32
N GLN A 69 8.26 9.43 -0.50
CA GLN A 69 7.64 9.38 0.85
C GLN A 69 6.10 9.44 0.93
N ARG A 70 5.35 9.65 -0.15
CA ARG A 70 3.88 9.79 -0.06
C ARG A 70 3.18 8.43 -0.14
N PHE A 71 3.77 7.47 -0.86
CA PHE A 71 3.16 6.16 -1.08
C PHE A 71 3.53 5.09 -0.04
N HIS A 72 4.72 5.17 0.58
CA HIS A 72 5.11 4.24 1.65
C HIS A 72 4.16 4.27 2.86
N PRO A 73 3.70 5.44 3.34
CA PRO A 73 2.76 5.49 4.46
C PRO A 73 1.43 4.79 4.16
N ILE A 74 0.92 4.94 2.94
CA ILE A 74 -0.32 4.28 2.49
C ILE A 74 -0.14 2.77 2.54
N PHE A 75 0.95 2.27 1.97
CA PHE A 75 1.22 0.84 1.94
C PHE A 75 1.45 0.27 3.34
N ALA A 76 2.18 0.98 4.20
CA ALA A 76 2.41 0.56 5.58
C ALA A 76 1.09 0.49 6.38
N PHE A 77 0.24 1.51 6.27
CA PHE A 77 -1.09 1.50 6.87
C PHE A 77 -1.94 0.32 6.36
N LEU A 78 -1.96 0.10 5.04
CA LEU A 78 -2.71 -1.00 4.42
C LEU A 78 -2.17 -2.38 4.81
N PHE A 79 -0.89 -2.51 5.10
CA PHE A 79 -0.31 -3.72 5.64
C PHE A 79 -0.92 -4.05 7.01
N GLY A 80 -0.97 -3.05 7.93
CA GLY A 80 -1.67 -3.18 9.21
C GLY A 80 -3.14 -3.57 9.07
N VAL A 81 -3.87 -2.93 8.16
CA VAL A 81 -5.26 -3.27 7.81
C VAL A 81 -5.37 -4.73 7.34
N GLY A 82 -4.49 -5.16 6.43
CA GLY A 82 -4.50 -6.52 5.89
C GLY A 82 -4.27 -7.60 6.94
N PHE A 83 -3.40 -7.33 7.91
CA PHE A 83 -3.12 -8.23 9.03
C PHE A 83 -4.30 -8.34 10.01
N ALA A 84 -4.91 -7.20 10.38
CA ALA A 84 -6.09 -7.21 11.24
C ALA A 84 -7.27 -7.94 10.58
N LEU A 85 -7.58 -7.63 9.30
CA LEU A 85 -8.63 -8.34 8.56
C LEU A 85 -8.36 -9.84 8.39
N PHE A 86 -7.09 -10.24 8.30
CA PHE A 86 -6.73 -11.66 8.26
C PHE A 86 -6.97 -12.33 9.61
N LEU A 87 -6.58 -11.68 10.71
CA LEU A 87 -6.77 -12.20 12.05
C LEU A 87 -8.26 -12.38 12.40
N ASP A 88 -9.10 -11.40 12.05
CA ASP A 88 -10.56 -11.47 12.22
C ASP A 88 -11.14 -12.68 11.49
N ARG A 89 -10.73 -12.90 10.23
CA ARG A 89 -11.14 -14.07 9.43
C ARG A 89 -10.62 -15.39 9.98
N ALA A 90 -9.39 -15.42 10.50
CA ALA A 90 -8.78 -16.61 11.04
C ALA A 90 -9.42 -17.04 12.37
N THR A 91 -9.88 -16.08 13.17
CA THR A 91 -10.53 -16.35 14.48
C THR A 91 -11.80 -17.19 14.33
N GLY A 92 -12.53 -17.05 13.21
CA GLY A 92 -13.69 -17.89 12.92
C GLY A 92 -13.39 -19.22 12.22
N ARG A 93 -12.14 -19.48 11.80
CA ARG A 93 -11.77 -20.65 10.96
C ARG A 93 -10.66 -21.53 11.54
N ALA A 94 -9.87 -21.07 12.51
CA ALA A 94 -8.70 -21.78 13.02
C ALA A 94 -8.62 -21.72 14.55
N ALA A 95 -8.23 -22.84 15.17
CA ALA A 95 -8.06 -22.92 16.62
C ALA A 95 -6.96 -22.00 17.18
N ARG A 96 -5.93 -21.69 16.37
CA ARG A 96 -4.79 -20.84 16.77
C ARG A 96 -4.50 -19.76 15.71
N PRO A 97 -5.34 -18.71 15.60
CA PRO A 97 -5.25 -17.72 14.52
C PRO A 97 -3.95 -16.89 14.57
N ARG A 98 -3.40 -16.65 15.77
CA ARG A 98 -2.13 -15.93 15.96
C ARG A 98 -0.91 -16.72 15.48
N VAL A 99 -0.96 -18.06 15.55
CA VAL A 99 0.11 -18.91 14.99
C VAL A 99 0.12 -18.82 13.46
N LEU A 100 -1.05 -18.72 12.83
CA LEU A 100 -1.14 -18.46 11.39
C LEU A 100 -0.58 -17.07 11.04
N LEU A 101 -0.85 -16.06 11.88
CA LEU A 101 -0.27 -14.72 11.72
C LEU A 101 1.26 -14.75 11.79
N LEU A 102 1.81 -15.44 12.79
CA LEU A 102 3.24 -15.65 12.97
C LEU A 102 3.85 -16.32 11.73
N ARG A 103 3.28 -17.43 11.26
CA ARG A 103 3.75 -18.12 10.05
C ARG A 103 3.73 -17.21 8.82
N ARG A 104 2.68 -16.41 8.67
CA ARG A 104 2.55 -15.44 7.58
C ARG A 104 3.66 -14.39 7.62
N LEU A 105 4.02 -13.90 8.81
CA LEU A 105 5.13 -12.95 9.00
C LEU A 105 6.49 -13.61 8.79
N LEU A 106 6.69 -14.84 9.29
CA LEU A 106 7.94 -15.59 9.09
C LEU A 106 8.16 -15.93 7.61
N ALA A 107 7.11 -16.31 6.88
CA ALA A 107 7.19 -16.53 5.44
C ALA A 107 7.56 -15.24 4.70
N LEU A 108 6.98 -14.10 5.11
CA LEU A 108 7.35 -12.80 4.56
C LEU A 108 8.78 -12.40 4.93
N LEU A 109 9.24 -12.74 6.14
CA LEU A 109 10.62 -12.52 6.59
C LEU A 109 11.60 -13.28 5.70
N VAL A 110 11.34 -14.56 5.41
CA VAL A 110 12.19 -15.37 4.52
C VAL A 110 12.25 -14.77 3.11
N ILE A 111 11.08 -14.36 2.57
CA ILE A 111 11.03 -13.68 1.27
C ILE A 111 11.80 -12.36 1.32
N GLY A 112 11.65 -11.58 2.39
CA GLY A 112 12.37 -10.32 2.60
C GLY A 112 13.87 -10.53 2.66
N VAL A 113 14.37 -11.47 3.46
CA VAL A 113 15.80 -11.81 3.52
C VAL A 113 16.34 -12.21 2.14
N GLY A 114 15.59 -13.01 1.38
CA GLY A 114 15.97 -13.37 0.02
C GLY A 114 16.00 -12.16 -0.94
N HIS A 115 15.04 -11.24 -0.78
CA HIS A 115 14.93 -10.03 -1.59
C HIS A 115 16.04 -9.03 -1.24
N GLN A 116 16.49 -8.98 0.02
CA GLN A 116 17.54 -8.04 0.48
C GLN A 116 18.86 -8.20 -0.26
N PHE A 117 19.16 -9.42 -0.72
CA PHE A 117 20.33 -9.68 -1.56
C PHE A 117 20.22 -9.01 -2.95
N LEU A 118 19.00 -8.77 -3.43
CA LEU A 118 18.72 -8.07 -4.67
C LEU A 118 18.60 -6.56 -4.46
N LEU A 119 18.03 -6.11 -3.34
CA LEU A 119 17.81 -4.70 -3.04
C LEU A 119 18.05 -4.35 -1.55
N PRO A 120 19.26 -3.92 -1.16
CA PRO A 120 19.51 -3.51 0.21
C PRO A 120 18.56 -2.41 0.68
N GLY A 121 17.88 -2.63 1.81
CA GLY A 121 16.98 -1.65 2.43
C GLY A 121 15.52 -1.74 1.97
N GLU A 122 15.09 -2.85 1.36
CA GLU A 122 13.70 -2.94 0.91
C GLU A 122 12.66 -2.94 2.05
N PRO A 123 11.41 -2.53 1.75
CA PRO A 123 10.35 -2.49 2.74
C PRO A 123 9.91 -3.87 3.28
N LEU A 124 10.09 -4.98 2.53
CA LEU A 124 9.52 -6.28 2.90
C LEU A 124 10.11 -6.84 4.19
N LEU A 125 11.44 -6.83 4.31
CA LEU A 125 12.11 -7.32 5.52
C LEU A 125 11.67 -6.49 6.73
N ILE A 126 11.71 -5.17 6.60
CA ILE A 126 11.30 -4.22 7.64
C ILE A 126 9.86 -4.49 8.06
N TYR A 127 8.96 -4.68 7.10
CA TYR A 127 7.55 -4.95 7.37
C TYR A 127 7.33 -6.28 8.08
N ALA A 128 8.10 -7.31 7.74
CA ALA A 128 8.05 -8.59 8.43
C ALA A 128 8.52 -8.47 9.89
N ILE A 129 9.65 -7.79 10.13
CA ILE A 129 10.21 -7.57 11.47
C ILE A 129 9.27 -6.72 12.32
N VAL A 130 8.84 -5.57 11.81
CA VAL A 130 7.90 -4.68 12.52
C VAL A 130 6.56 -5.39 12.76
N GLY A 131 6.07 -6.16 11.79
CA GLY A 131 4.86 -6.97 11.97
C GLY A 131 5.01 -7.99 13.11
N LEU A 132 6.18 -8.62 13.24
CA LEU A 132 6.46 -9.59 14.30
C LEU A 132 6.55 -8.92 15.68
N ILE A 133 7.23 -7.78 15.77
CA ILE A 133 7.48 -7.07 17.04
C ILE A 133 6.25 -6.29 17.50
N VAL A 134 5.45 -5.76 16.57
CA VAL A 134 4.39 -4.79 16.87
C VAL A 134 3.00 -5.39 16.67
N LEU A 135 2.70 -5.95 15.49
CA LEU A 135 1.36 -6.45 15.21
C LEU A 135 1.04 -7.74 16.00
N LEU A 136 2.00 -8.63 16.20
CA LEU A 136 1.78 -9.89 16.90
C LEU A 136 1.47 -9.68 18.39
N PRO A 137 2.22 -8.87 19.18
CA PRO A 137 1.84 -8.59 20.56
C PRO A 137 0.55 -7.78 20.66
N THR A 138 0.37 -6.77 19.79
CA THR A 138 -0.88 -5.98 19.82
C THR A 138 -2.11 -6.79 19.41
N SER A 139 -1.95 -7.99 18.84
CA SER A 139 -3.06 -8.92 18.55
C SER A 139 -3.79 -9.46 19.80
N VAL A 140 -3.18 -9.40 20.99
CA VAL A 140 -3.83 -9.74 22.27
C VAL A 140 -4.33 -8.52 23.03
N LEU A 141 -3.80 -7.34 22.70
CA LEU A 141 -4.08 -6.10 23.43
C LEU A 141 -5.42 -5.47 22.99
N PRO A 142 -6.07 -4.70 23.88
CA PRO A 142 -7.32 -4.03 23.57
C PRO A 142 -7.16 -2.99 22.45
N ARG A 143 -8.26 -2.71 21.74
CA ARG A 143 -8.27 -1.81 20.57
C ARG A 143 -7.73 -0.40 20.85
N TRP A 144 -7.88 0.12 22.07
CA TRP A 144 -7.37 1.44 22.44
C TRP A 144 -5.84 1.47 22.52
N VAL A 145 -5.20 0.36 22.90
CA VAL A 145 -3.72 0.25 22.90
C VAL A 145 -3.20 0.27 21.47
N ALA A 146 -3.90 -0.38 20.53
CA ALA A 146 -3.54 -0.29 19.12
C ALA A 146 -3.64 1.15 18.60
N LEU A 147 -4.68 1.89 18.98
CA LEU A 147 -4.86 3.28 18.57
C LEU A 147 -3.78 4.19 19.19
N TRP A 148 -3.71 4.27 20.51
CA TRP A 148 -2.81 5.19 21.19
C TRP A 148 -1.34 4.79 21.09
N GLY A 149 -1.06 3.48 21.09
CA GLY A 149 0.28 2.97 20.76
C GLY A 149 0.66 3.31 19.31
N GLY A 150 -0.29 3.24 18.37
CA GLY A 150 -0.07 3.66 16.99
C GLY A 150 0.23 5.15 16.87
N VAL A 151 -0.54 6.01 17.53
CA VAL A 151 -0.30 7.46 17.59
C VAL A 151 1.06 7.76 18.24
N GLY A 152 1.37 7.14 19.38
CA GLY A 152 2.62 7.34 20.09
C GLY A 152 3.84 6.90 19.27
N LEU A 153 3.82 5.69 18.68
CA LEU A 153 4.89 5.21 17.83
C LEU A 153 5.04 6.03 16.54
N LEU A 154 3.94 6.57 15.99
CA LEU A 154 4.00 7.48 14.86
C LEU A 154 4.69 8.81 15.24
N ALA A 155 4.37 9.36 16.41
CA ALA A 155 5.01 10.56 16.93
C ALA A 155 6.50 10.34 17.22
N VAL A 156 6.86 9.21 17.86
CA VAL A 156 8.27 8.82 18.08
C VAL A 156 9.00 8.65 16.74
N GLY A 157 8.37 7.98 15.77
CA GLY A 157 8.91 7.82 14.43
C GLY A 157 9.16 9.16 13.74
N LEU A 158 8.22 10.10 13.85
CA LEU A 158 8.32 11.40 13.20
C LEU A 158 9.35 12.31 13.87
N PHE A 159 9.25 12.53 15.19
CA PHE A 159 10.06 13.51 15.91
C PHE A 159 11.36 12.94 16.46
N GLY A 160 11.41 11.63 16.76
CA GLY A 160 12.60 10.97 17.31
C GLY A 160 13.50 10.34 16.25
N LEU A 161 12.94 9.88 15.14
CA LEU A 161 13.67 9.15 14.09
C LEU A 161 13.69 9.87 12.73
N ASN A 162 13.22 11.12 12.68
CA ASN A 162 13.10 11.94 11.46
C ASN A 162 12.23 11.29 10.35
N GLY A 163 11.34 10.37 10.72
CA GLY A 163 10.41 9.70 9.83
C GLY A 163 10.96 8.48 9.10
N GLY A 164 10.61 8.35 7.82
CA GLY A 164 10.95 7.19 6.98
C GLY A 164 10.45 5.87 7.58
N VAL A 165 11.37 4.93 7.78
CA VAL A 165 11.09 3.61 8.37
C VAL A 165 10.56 3.70 9.81
N GLY A 166 10.92 4.76 10.54
CA GLY A 166 10.43 4.99 11.90
C GLY A 166 8.91 5.15 12.00
N LEU A 167 8.23 5.52 10.91
CA LEU A 167 6.77 5.66 10.86
C LEU A 167 6.03 4.32 10.78
N VAL A 168 6.71 3.26 10.32
CA VAL A 168 6.10 1.96 9.98
C VAL A 168 5.37 1.32 11.19
N PRO A 169 5.97 1.24 12.40
CA PRO A 169 5.29 0.70 13.58
C PRO A 169 3.97 1.41 13.90
N GLY A 170 3.99 2.75 13.89
CA GLY A 170 2.80 3.56 14.15
C GLY A 170 1.71 3.34 13.12
N LEU A 171 2.06 3.38 11.83
CA LEU A 171 1.12 3.17 10.73
C LEU A 171 0.51 1.77 10.71
N PHE A 172 1.30 0.74 11.04
CA PHE A 172 0.81 -0.63 11.16
C PHE A 172 -0.25 -0.75 12.23
N LEU A 173 -0.01 -0.17 13.41
CA LEU A 173 -0.96 -0.17 14.51
C LEU A 173 -2.21 0.66 14.20
N LEU A 174 -2.07 1.82 13.57
CA LEU A 174 -3.20 2.64 13.15
C LEU A 174 -4.05 1.92 12.10
N GLY A 175 -3.43 1.22 11.16
CA GLY A 175 -4.12 0.35 10.20
C GLY A 175 -4.90 -0.77 10.89
N ALA A 176 -4.28 -1.44 11.85
CA ALA A 176 -4.94 -2.47 12.65
C ALA A 176 -6.09 -1.90 13.51
N ALA A 177 -5.89 -0.73 14.11
CA ALA A 177 -6.91 -0.03 14.88
C ALA A 177 -8.11 0.37 14.00
N ALA A 178 -7.87 0.88 12.79
CA ALA A 178 -8.93 1.25 11.86
C ALA A 178 -9.89 0.09 11.56
N VAL A 179 -9.37 -1.15 11.49
CA VAL A 179 -10.19 -2.37 11.35
C VAL A 179 -10.95 -2.66 12.65
N ARG A 180 -10.27 -2.68 13.80
CA ARG A 180 -10.87 -2.99 15.11
C ARG A 180 -11.95 -1.99 15.57
N TYR A 181 -11.90 -0.75 15.09
CA TYR A 181 -12.91 0.27 15.33
C TYR A 181 -14.02 0.29 14.25
N GLY A 182 -13.96 -0.60 13.25
CA GLY A 182 -14.96 -0.67 12.18
C GLY A 182 -14.94 0.55 11.24
N VAL A 183 -13.83 1.31 11.20
CA VAL A 183 -13.69 2.47 10.31
C VAL A 183 -13.73 2.00 8.87
N ILE A 184 -12.98 0.94 8.56
CA ILE A 184 -12.94 0.31 7.23
C ILE A 184 -14.33 -0.20 6.81
N ASP A 185 -15.11 -0.72 7.76
CA ASP A 185 -16.46 -1.23 7.50
C ASP A 185 -17.50 -0.14 7.23
N THR A 186 -17.24 1.07 7.73
CA THR A 186 -18.15 2.21 7.66
C THR A 186 -17.73 3.25 6.62
N LEU A 187 -16.67 2.99 5.84
CA LEU A 187 -16.18 3.88 4.78
C LEU A 187 -17.26 4.26 3.76
N ASP A 188 -18.19 3.36 3.44
CA ASP A 188 -19.32 3.66 2.53
C ASP A 188 -20.31 4.67 3.13
N ARG A 189 -20.56 4.58 4.44
CA ARG A 189 -21.53 5.43 5.15
C ARG A 189 -20.91 6.76 5.61
N ARG A 190 -19.58 6.84 5.67
CA ARG A 190 -18.80 7.98 6.18
C ARG A 190 -18.19 8.83 5.06
N ALA A 191 -18.80 8.89 3.89
CA ALA A 191 -18.27 9.65 2.75
C ALA A 191 -18.01 11.13 3.09
N GLY A 192 -18.88 11.77 3.88
CA GLY A 192 -18.67 13.15 4.36
C GLY A 192 -17.44 13.30 5.27
N GLN A 193 -17.23 12.37 6.22
CA GLN A 193 -16.05 12.39 7.08
C GLN A 193 -14.77 12.15 6.27
N LEU A 194 -14.82 11.24 5.29
CA LEU A 194 -13.71 11.01 4.37
C LEU A 194 -13.39 12.26 3.54
N ALA A 195 -14.41 13.02 3.09
CA ALA A 195 -14.23 14.29 2.40
C ALA A 195 -13.61 15.38 3.30
N ILE A 196 -14.01 15.46 4.56
CA ILE A 196 -13.38 16.35 5.55
C ILE A 196 -11.92 15.95 5.78
N THR A 197 -11.64 14.66 5.97
CA THR A 197 -10.27 14.16 6.11
C THR A 197 -9.43 14.50 4.89
N PHE A 198 -9.98 14.34 3.67
CA PHE A 198 -9.30 14.71 2.44
C PHE A 198 -9.02 16.22 2.38
N GLY A 199 -10.01 17.07 2.63
CA GLY A 199 -9.84 18.52 2.60
C GLY A 199 -8.77 19.00 3.59
N LEU A 200 -8.81 18.51 4.83
CA LEU A 200 -7.81 18.80 5.85
C LEU A 200 -6.42 18.27 5.44
N ALA A 201 -6.34 17.03 4.95
CA ALA A 201 -5.08 16.44 4.53
C ALA A 201 -4.46 17.20 3.35
N VAL A 202 -5.24 17.68 2.40
CA VAL A 202 -4.76 18.51 1.28
C VAL A 202 -4.19 19.84 1.76
N VAL A 203 -4.90 20.54 2.65
CA VAL A 203 -4.41 21.81 3.21
C VAL A 203 -3.11 21.60 3.97
N LEU A 204 -3.06 20.60 4.84
CA LEU A 204 -1.87 20.28 5.63
C LEU A 204 -0.72 19.76 4.76
N ALA A 205 -0.99 18.98 3.72
CA ALA A 205 0.02 18.54 2.77
C ALA A 205 0.59 19.70 1.95
N GLY A 206 -0.26 20.65 1.54
CA GLY A 206 0.17 21.88 0.86
C GLY A 206 1.10 22.73 1.74
N LEU A 207 0.73 22.92 3.01
CA LEU A 207 1.59 23.59 3.99
C LEU A 207 2.89 22.82 4.22
N GLY A 208 2.82 21.49 4.37
CA GLY A 208 3.99 20.63 4.55
C GLY A 208 4.95 20.71 3.36
N LEU A 209 4.42 20.74 2.13
CA LEU A 209 5.22 20.89 0.91
C LEU A 209 5.89 22.27 0.85
N TRP A 210 5.15 23.32 1.19
CA TRP A 210 5.71 24.67 1.27
C TRP A 210 6.85 24.73 2.29
N LEU A 211 6.65 24.17 3.50
CA LEU A 211 7.69 24.09 4.52
C LEU A 211 8.89 23.26 4.06
N GLN A 212 8.65 22.12 3.39
CA GLN A 212 9.72 21.26 2.86
C GLN A 212 10.61 22.03 1.88
N VAL A 213 10.03 22.83 0.98
CA VAL A 213 10.79 23.61 -0.01
C VAL A 213 11.62 24.69 0.65
N ASN A 214 11.04 25.39 1.64
CA ASN A 214 11.69 26.51 2.33
C ASN A 214 12.68 26.08 3.42
N SER A 215 12.61 24.82 3.87
CA SER A 215 13.47 24.29 4.94
C SER A 215 14.67 23.48 4.42
N LYS A 216 14.96 23.51 3.12
CA LYS A 216 16.13 22.83 2.55
C LYS A 216 17.41 23.34 3.23
N GLY A 217 18.22 22.44 3.77
CA GLY A 217 19.44 22.77 4.51
C GLY A 217 19.25 23.04 6.00
N SER A 218 18.01 23.05 6.50
CA SER A 218 17.73 23.10 7.94
C SER A 218 17.93 21.73 8.60
N SER A 219 18.31 21.72 9.89
CA SER A 219 18.35 20.50 10.71
C SER A 219 17.00 19.79 10.80
N SER A 220 15.89 20.53 10.68
CA SER A 220 14.53 19.99 10.72
C SER A 220 14.02 19.49 9.36
N PHE A 221 14.83 19.57 8.30
CA PHE A 221 14.41 19.24 6.93
C PHE A 221 13.82 17.82 6.82
N PHE A 222 14.50 16.82 7.37
CA PHE A 222 14.06 15.42 7.27
C PHE A 222 12.72 15.16 7.97
N THR A 223 12.51 15.77 9.15
CA THR A 223 11.25 15.69 9.89
C THR A 223 10.10 16.35 9.14
N ILE A 224 10.33 17.54 8.57
CA ILE A 224 9.35 18.25 7.74
C ILE A 224 9.03 17.46 6.47
N TRP A 225 10.06 16.92 5.82
CA TRP A 225 9.94 16.07 4.63
C TRP A 225 9.11 14.81 4.92
N ALA A 226 9.35 14.15 6.04
CA ALA A 226 8.56 13.01 6.49
C ALA A 226 7.11 13.38 6.83
N ALA A 227 6.89 14.50 7.52
CA ALA A 227 5.55 15.00 7.84
C ALA A 227 4.75 15.32 6.56
N ALA A 228 5.38 16.00 5.60
CA ALA A 228 4.80 16.28 4.29
C ALA A 228 4.47 14.99 3.52
N GLY A 229 5.35 13.98 3.59
CA GLY A 229 5.11 12.65 3.02
C GLY A 229 3.90 11.95 3.64
N LEU A 230 3.79 11.94 4.98
CA LEU A 230 2.68 11.35 5.71
C LEU A 230 1.34 12.02 5.37
N LEU A 231 1.30 13.36 5.38
CA LEU A 231 0.10 14.14 5.07
C LEU A 231 -0.29 14.00 3.59
N GLY A 232 0.67 14.04 2.68
CA GLY A 232 0.46 13.80 1.25
C GLY A 232 -0.07 12.39 0.99
N GLY A 233 0.47 11.38 1.66
CA GLY A 233 -0.03 10.00 1.60
C GLY A 233 -1.48 9.88 2.10
N LEU A 234 -1.83 10.57 3.19
CA LEU A 234 -3.20 10.63 3.68
C LEU A 234 -4.14 11.32 2.68
N ALA A 235 -3.71 12.44 2.07
CA ALA A 235 -4.47 13.13 1.04
C ALA A 235 -4.68 12.24 -0.20
N TYR A 236 -3.66 11.51 -0.64
CA TYR A 236 -3.77 10.59 -1.77
C TYR A 236 -4.67 9.40 -1.47
N ALA A 237 -4.55 8.78 -0.30
CA ALA A 237 -5.38 7.65 0.07
C ALA A 237 -6.86 8.06 0.21
N SER A 238 -7.15 9.15 0.92
CA SER A 238 -8.51 9.64 1.10
C SER A 238 -9.11 10.15 -0.21
N GLY A 239 -8.35 10.88 -1.02
CA GLY A 239 -8.75 11.35 -2.35
C GLY A 239 -9.05 10.20 -3.30
N PHE A 240 -8.19 9.18 -3.35
CA PHE A 240 -8.41 7.99 -4.17
C PHE A 240 -9.69 7.24 -3.75
N LEU A 241 -9.94 7.09 -2.45
CA LEU A 241 -11.16 6.48 -1.95
C LEU A 241 -12.41 7.31 -2.29
N LEU A 242 -12.34 8.65 -2.26
CA LEU A 242 -13.43 9.52 -2.72
C LEU A 242 -13.67 9.36 -4.22
N LEU A 243 -12.62 9.31 -5.03
CA LEU A 243 -12.73 9.08 -6.47
C LEU A 243 -13.39 7.72 -6.78
N CYS A 244 -13.09 6.68 -5.98
CA CYS A 244 -13.76 5.38 -6.07
C CYS A 244 -15.27 5.43 -5.78
N ARG A 245 -15.77 6.51 -5.18
CA ARG A 245 -17.20 6.75 -4.90
C ARG A 245 -17.90 7.58 -5.99
N THR A 246 -17.15 8.11 -6.95
CA THR A 246 -17.70 8.83 -8.10
C THR A 246 -18.04 7.86 -9.25
N ARG A 247 -18.54 8.41 -10.37
CA ARG A 247 -18.77 7.63 -11.62
C ARG A 247 -17.50 6.95 -12.14
N ALA A 248 -16.31 7.47 -11.82
CA ALA A 248 -15.03 6.90 -12.24
C ALA A 248 -14.62 5.65 -11.41
N GLY A 249 -15.30 5.35 -10.30
CA GLY A 249 -14.85 4.30 -9.38
C GLY A 249 -14.77 2.90 -9.99
N GLY A 250 -15.70 2.56 -10.88
CA GLY A 250 -15.64 1.29 -11.61
C GLY A 250 -14.40 1.17 -12.50
N ALA A 251 -14.04 2.24 -13.21
CA ALA A 251 -12.85 2.28 -14.06
C ALA A 251 -11.56 2.24 -13.22
N LEU A 252 -11.51 3.00 -12.12
CA LEU A 252 -10.37 2.99 -11.20
C LEU A 252 -10.16 1.61 -10.57
N SER A 253 -11.24 0.96 -10.14
CA SER A 253 -11.14 -0.39 -9.58
C SER A 253 -10.68 -1.41 -10.65
N ALA A 254 -11.22 -1.34 -11.87
CA ALA A 254 -10.77 -2.18 -12.97
C ALA A 254 -9.29 -1.96 -13.34
N ALA A 255 -8.79 -0.73 -13.20
CA ALA A 255 -7.40 -0.38 -13.45
C ALA A 255 -6.46 -0.87 -12.33
N PHE A 256 -6.74 -0.54 -11.07
CA PHE A 256 -5.79 -0.73 -9.97
C PHE A 256 -6.00 -2.02 -9.15
N ALA A 257 -7.23 -2.54 -9.05
CA ALA A 257 -7.48 -3.74 -8.25
C ALA A 257 -6.66 -4.97 -8.69
N PRO A 258 -6.45 -5.24 -10.00
CA PRO A 258 -5.60 -6.35 -10.42
C PRO A 258 -4.17 -6.23 -9.87
N LEU A 259 -3.59 -5.02 -9.92
CA LEU A 259 -2.25 -4.76 -9.42
C LEU A 259 -2.15 -4.97 -7.90
N GLY A 260 -3.15 -4.50 -7.14
CA GLY A 260 -3.16 -4.62 -5.69
C GLY A 260 -3.53 -6.01 -5.15
N ARG A 261 -4.27 -6.81 -5.91
CA ARG A 261 -4.53 -8.23 -5.61
C ARG A 261 -3.30 -9.10 -5.78
N MET A 262 -2.36 -8.66 -6.61
CA MET A 262 -1.06 -9.30 -6.87
C MET A 262 0.10 -8.45 -6.35
N ALA A 263 -0.09 -7.72 -5.25
CA ALA A 263 0.87 -6.75 -4.77
C ALA A 263 2.26 -7.33 -4.44
N LEU A 264 2.34 -8.53 -3.84
CA LEU A 264 3.62 -9.18 -3.54
C LEU A 264 4.29 -9.65 -4.82
N THR A 265 3.53 -10.26 -5.74
CA THR A 265 4.04 -10.67 -7.05
C THR A 265 4.56 -9.49 -7.84
N ASN A 266 3.78 -8.42 -7.93
CA ASN A 266 4.13 -7.22 -8.69
C ASN A 266 5.28 -6.45 -8.02
N PHE A 267 5.37 -6.46 -6.68
CA PHE A 267 6.51 -5.86 -5.99
C PHE A 267 7.83 -6.57 -6.35
N ILE A 268 7.89 -7.90 -6.22
CA ILE A 268 9.12 -8.66 -6.49
C ILE A 268 9.46 -8.62 -7.98
N THR A 269 8.49 -8.86 -8.86
CA THR A 269 8.72 -8.82 -10.31
C THR A 269 9.11 -7.43 -10.80
N ALA A 270 8.65 -6.35 -10.16
CA ALA A 270 9.09 -5.01 -10.51
C ALA A 270 10.58 -4.82 -10.25
N THR A 271 11.10 -5.29 -9.10
CA THR A 271 12.54 -5.28 -8.83
C THR A 271 13.31 -6.10 -9.86
N LEU A 272 12.86 -7.32 -10.16
CA LEU A 272 13.51 -8.18 -11.15
C LEU A 272 13.53 -7.57 -12.55
N LEU A 273 12.41 -7.00 -13.00
CA LEU A 273 12.31 -6.32 -14.29
C LEU A 273 13.18 -5.06 -14.34
N THR A 274 13.25 -4.31 -13.23
CA THR A 274 14.13 -3.14 -13.14
C THR A 274 15.58 -3.55 -13.29
N LEU A 275 16.04 -4.55 -12.51
CA LEU A 275 17.42 -5.06 -12.58
C LEU A 275 17.77 -5.64 -13.96
N ALA A 276 16.81 -6.27 -14.64
CA ALA A 276 17.03 -6.84 -15.96
C ALA A 276 17.06 -5.79 -17.09
N VAL A 277 16.19 -4.77 -17.04
CA VAL A 277 16.00 -3.82 -18.14
C VAL A 277 16.82 -2.56 -17.98
N ALA A 278 17.02 -2.06 -16.75
CA ALA A 278 17.73 -0.79 -16.52
C ALA A 278 19.13 -0.75 -17.17
N PRO A 279 19.99 -1.78 -17.05
CA PRO A 279 21.30 -1.77 -17.71
C PRO A 279 21.19 -1.74 -19.25
N LEU A 280 20.16 -2.38 -19.82
CA LEU A 280 19.96 -2.45 -21.28
C LEU A 280 19.62 -1.10 -21.92
N ILE A 281 19.03 -0.18 -21.13
CA ILE A 281 18.65 1.16 -21.60
C ILE A 281 19.61 2.25 -21.10
N GLY A 282 20.74 1.87 -20.50
CA GLY A 282 21.75 2.80 -19.99
C GLY A 282 21.32 3.55 -18.72
N LEU A 283 20.44 2.96 -17.90
CA LEU A 283 20.18 3.40 -16.54
C LEU A 283 21.21 2.75 -15.62
N GLU A 284 22.35 3.42 -15.49
CA GLU A 284 23.45 3.02 -14.62
C GLU A 284 23.46 3.82 -13.31
N ARG A 285 24.36 3.44 -12.41
CA ARG A 285 24.60 4.15 -11.15
C ARG A 285 24.88 5.63 -11.41
N ASP A 286 24.28 6.49 -10.57
CA ASP A 286 24.39 7.96 -10.65
C ASP A 286 23.87 8.59 -11.96
N SER A 287 23.11 7.83 -12.77
CA SER A 287 22.47 8.36 -13.98
C SER A 287 21.50 9.49 -13.63
N ILE A 288 21.47 10.52 -14.49
CA ILE A 288 20.58 11.68 -14.37
C ILE A 288 19.37 11.59 -15.32
N ARG A 289 19.16 10.44 -15.98
CA ARG A 289 18.12 10.24 -16.99
C ARG A 289 16.79 9.83 -16.37
N TYR A 290 16.16 10.77 -15.65
CA TYR A 290 14.86 10.53 -14.98
C TYR A 290 13.71 10.31 -15.96
N ASP A 291 13.84 10.82 -17.18
CA ASP A 291 12.96 10.55 -18.31
C ASP A 291 12.94 9.06 -18.69
N LEU A 292 14.12 8.44 -18.82
CA LEU A 292 14.23 7.00 -19.09
C LEU A 292 13.72 6.15 -17.92
N MET A 293 14.02 6.57 -16.69
CA MET A 293 13.48 5.92 -15.50
C MET A 293 11.94 5.97 -15.50
N LEU A 294 11.35 7.10 -15.89
CA LEU A 294 9.89 7.24 -15.99
C LEU A 294 9.31 6.31 -17.05
N LEU A 295 9.94 6.24 -18.22
CA LEU A 295 9.55 5.31 -19.29
C LEU A 295 9.65 3.85 -18.85
N LEU A 296 10.72 3.48 -18.13
CA LEU A 296 10.87 2.14 -17.55
C LEU A 296 9.76 1.84 -16.54
N ALA A 297 9.47 2.78 -15.62
CA ALA A 297 8.42 2.62 -14.63
C ALA A 297 7.05 2.39 -15.30
N VAL A 298 6.69 3.22 -16.28
CA VAL A 298 5.43 3.09 -17.02
C VAL A 298 5.39 1.78 -17.81
N GLY A 299 6.49 1.39 -18.45
CA GLY A 299 6.61 0.12 -19.17
C GLY A 299 6.39 -1.09 -18.27
N ILE A 300 7.04 -1.12 -17.10
CA ILE A 300 6.86 -2.18 -16.09
C ILE A 300 5.41 -2.22 -15.62
N LEU A 301 4.79 -1.07 -15.30
CA LEU A 301 3.40 -1.02 -14.86
C LEU A 301 2.44 -1.51 -15.94
N ALA A 302 2.65 -1.16 -17.20
CA ALA A 302 1.82 -1.61 -18.31
C ALA A 302 1.88 -3.13 -18.48
N VAL A 303 3.10 -3.70 -18.46
CA VAL A 303 3.32 -5.15 -18.54
C VAL A 303 2.70 -5.87 -17.35
N GLN A 304 2.96 -5.39 -16.13
CA GLN A 304 2.41 -5.98 -14.90
C GLN A 304 0.90 -5.87 -14.83
N TRP A 305 0.32 -4.78 -15.33
CA TRP A 305 -1.12 -4.60 -15.39
C TRP A 305 -1.78 -5.61 -16.33
N GLY A 306 -1.22 -5.75 -17.55
CA GLY A 306 -1.68 -6.74 -18.52
C GLY A 306 -1.56 -8.17 -17.98
N PHE A 307 -0.40 -8.51 -17.40
CA PHE A 307 -0.16 -9.80 -16.77
C PHE A 307 -1.12 -10.06 -15.60
N SER A 308 -1.32 -9.08 -14.70
CA SER A 308 -2.20 -9.23 -13.53
C SER A 308 -3.65 -9.46 -13.95
N ARG A 309 -4.14 -8.75 -14.98
CA ARG A 309 -5.50 -8.96 -15.52
C ARG A 309 -5.64 -10.34 -16.17
N TRP A 310 -4.67 -10.73 -16.98
CA TRP A 310 -4.65 -12.03 -17.65
C TRP A 310 -4.54 -13.20 -16.67
N TRP A 311 -3.76 -13.04 -15.60
CA TRP A 311 -3.56 -14.05 -14.58
C TRP A 311 -4.81 -14.21 -13.71
N LEU A 312 -5.37 -13.10 -13.22
CA LEU A 312 -6.55 -13.12 -12.35
C LEU A 312 -7.85 -13.49 -13.06
N SER A 313 -7.88 -13.49 -14.39
CA SER A 313 -9.00 -14.07 -15.15
C SER A 313 -8.99 -15.61 -15.12
N ARG A 314 -7.84 -16.24 -14.81
CA ARG A 314 -7.67 -17.70 -14.76
C ARG A 314 -7.48 -18.25 -13.34
N PHE A 315 -6.90 -17.45 -12.45
CA PHE A 315 -6.51 -17.87 -11.10
C PHE A 315 -7.02 -16.90 -10.02
N ALA A 316 -7.23 -17.40 -8.81
CA ALA A 316 -7.81 -16.62 -7.72
C ALA A 316 -6.82 -15.64 -7.06
N TYR A 317 -5.54 -15.98 -7.09
CA TYR A 317 -4.44 -15.31 -6.39
C TYR A 317 -3.25 -15.17 -7.33
N GLY A 318 -2.41 -14.17 -7.10
CA GLY A 318 -1.10 -14.12 -7.76
C GLY A 318 -0.19 -15.27 -7.33
N PRO A 319 0.84 -15.61 -8.12
CA PRO A 319 1.75 -16.72 -7.84
C PRO A 319 2.37 -16.68 -6.45
N LEU A 320 2.95 -15.54 -6.06
CA LEU A 320 3.61 -15.39 -4.76
C LEU A 320 2.61 -15.28 -3.62
N GLU A 321 1.45 -14.66 -3.85
CA GLU A 321 0.36 -14.62 -2.88
C GLU A 321 -0.20 -16.02 -2.58
N TRP A 322 -0.29 -16.87 -3.60
CA TRP A 322 -0.71 -18.26 -3.45
C TRP A 322 0.32 -19.08 -2.66
N ALA A 323 1.61 -18.98 -3.03
CA ALA A 323 2.68 -19.67 -2.31
C ALA A 323 2.71 -19.26 -0.83
N TRP A 324 2.60 -17.96 -0.57
CA TRP A 324 2.54 -17.40 0.78
C TRP A 324 1.33 -17.89 1.58
N ARG A 325 0.15 -18.04 0.95
CA ARG A 325 -1.03 -18.63 1.58
C ARG A 325 -0.84 -20.11 1.89
N CYS A 326 -0.22 -20.87 0.99
CA CYS A 326 0.03 -22.30 1.22
C CYS A 326 0.93 -22.51 2.44
N VAL A 327 1.99 -21.68 2.58
CA VAL A 327 2.86 -21.69 3.76
C VAL A 327 2.10 -21.31 5.04
N THR A 328 1.22 -20.30 4.95
CA THR A 328 0.43 -19.83 6.11
C THR A 328 -0.46 -20.95 6.67
N TRP A 329 -1.18 -21.66 5.80
CA TRP A 329 -2.14 -22.71 6.20
C TRP A 329 -1.51 -24.10 6.32
N TRP A 330 -0.26 -24.28 5.91
CA TRP A 330 0.40 -25.59 5.78
C TRP A 330 -0.42 -26.57 4.93
N ASN A 331 -1.14 -26.05 3.94
CA ASN A 331 -1.98 -26.85 3.06
C ASN A 331 -2.05 -26.20 1.68
N ARG A 332 -2.19 -27.00 0.63
CA ARG A 332 -2.35 -26.52 -0.73
C ARG A 332 -3.73 -25.92 -0.89
N VAL A 333 -3.79 -24.59 -1.00
CA VAL A 333 -5.03 -23.86 -1.27
C VAL A 333 -5.36 -24.00 -2.76
N PRO A 334 -6.63 -24.24 -3.14
CA PRO A 334 -7.00 -24.32 -4.55
C PRO A 334 -6.64 -23.03 -5.30
N LEU A 335 -5.89 -23.17 -6.39
CA LEU A 335 -5.41 -22.07 -7.23
C LEU A 335 -6.49 -21.60 -8.22
N ARG A 336 -7.37 -22.52 -8.65
CA ARG A 336 -8.54 -22.26 -9.50
C ARG A 336 -9.81 -22.38 -8.65
N GLY A 337 -10.70 -21.38 -8.74
CA GLY A 337 -11.96 -21.30 -7.99
C GLY A 337 -12.19 -19.90 -7.41
N ARG A 338 -13.46 -19.48 -7.24
CA ARG A 338 -13.77 -18.18 -6.61
C ARG A 338 -13.19 -18.17 -5.19
N ALA A 339 -12.44 -17.12 -4.85
CA ALA A 339 -11.90 -16.94 -3.50
C ALA A 339 -13.03 -17.05 -2.45
N VAL A 340 -12.88 -18.00 -1.52
CA VAL A 340 -13.82 -18.29 -0.41
C VAL A 340 -13.51 -17.47 0.84
#